data_AF-A0A2Z7AQF0-F1
#
_entry.id   AF-A0A2Z7AQF0-F1
#
_cell.length_a   1.000
_cell.length_b   1.000
_cell.length_c   1.000
_cell.angle_alpha   90.00
_cell.angle_beta   90.00
_cell.angle_gamma   90.00
#
_symmetry.space_group_name_H-M   'P 1'
#
loop_
_entity.id
_entity.type
_entity.pdbx_description
1 polymer ?
#
loop_
_entity_poly.entity_id
_entity_poly.type
_entity_poly.pdbx_seq_one_letter_code
_entity_poly.pdbx_strand_id
1 'polypeptide(L)'
;MNQLQDTRNTLTLKPVAANSALLDYNKEGYLLVSHNGGYLLVSSKEGYLLVSHNGGYLLVSSKEGYLLVSHNGGYLLVSHNEGYLLVSSKEGYLLISHNGGYLLVSSKEGYLLVSHNGGYLLVSSKEGYLLVL
;
A
#
# COMPACT_ATOMS: atom_id res chain seq x y z
N MET A 1 18.46 -36.07 -9.72
CA MET A 1 17.92 -35.09 -10.70
C MET A 1 17.18 -34.04 -9.89
N ASN A 2 17.91 -33.01 -9.44
CA ASN A 2 17.37 -32.00 -8.54
C ASN A 2 16.68 -30.94 -9.40
N GLN A 3 15.35 -30.94 -9.43
CA GLN A 3 14.57 -29.85 -9.99
C GLN A 3 14.71 -28.67 -9.03
N LEU A 4 15.54 -27.70 -9.39
CA LEU A 4 15.51 -26.35 -8.80
C LEU A 4 14.14 -25.75 -9.15
N GLN A 5 13.23 -25.70 -8.17
CA GLN A 5 12.00 -24.92 -8.30
C GLN A 5 12.38 -23.44 -8.28
N ASP A 6 12.46 -22.84 -9.47
CA ASP A 6 12.60 -21.40 -9.64
C ASP A 6 11.33 -20.71 -9.11
N THR A 7 11.40 -20.21 -7.89
CA THR A 7 10.25 -19.63 -7.16
C THR A 7 10.01 -18.16 -7.50
N ARG A 8 10.81 -17.59 -8.42
CA ARG A 8 10.97 -16.13 -8.61
C ARG A 8 9.76 -15.37 -9.16
N ASN A 9 8.67 -16.04 -9.56
CA ASN A 9 7.52 -15.38 -10.21
C ASN A 9 6.15 -15.98 -9.83
N THR A 10 5.95 -16.34 -8.56
CA THR A 10 4.66 -16.91 -8.13
C THR A 10 3.64 -15.79 -7.87
N LEU A 11 2.61 -15.67 -8.71
CA LEU A 11 1.47 -14.80 -8.46
C LEU A 11 0.57 -15.44 -7.40
N THR A 12 0.52 -14.86 -6.20
CA THR A 12 -0.35 -15.35 -5.12
C THR A 12 -1.64 -14.53 -5.11
N LEU A 13 -2.77 -15.18 -5.41
CA LEU A 13 -4.11 -14.58 -5.34
C LEU A 13 -4.82 -15.09 -4.08
N LYS A 14 -4.98 -14.22 -3.07
CA LYS A 14 -5.67 -14.56 -1.81
C LYS A 14 -6.91 -13.66 -1.63
N PRO A 15 -8.13 -14.15 -1.90
CA PRO A 15 -9.34 -13.48 -1.45
C PRO A 15 -9.45 -13.64 0.08
N VAL A 16 -9.40 -12.53 0.82
CA VAL A 16 -9.48 -12.54 2.30
C VAL A 16 -10.94 -12.32 2.70
N ALA A 17 -11.52 -13.25 3.47
CA ALA A 17 -12.88 -13.16 4.00
C ALA A 17 -12.95 -12.30 5.28
N ALA A 18 -14.13 -11.72 5.53
CA ALA A 18 -14.37 -10.67 6.52
C ALA A 18 -14.06 -11.07 7.97
N ASN A 19 -13.50 -10.10 8.69
CA ASN A 19 -13.23 -10.01 10.12
C ASN A 19 -11.88 -10.56 10.61
N SER A 20 -10.89 -9.68 10.43
CA SER A 20 -9.60 -9.56 11.10
C SER A 20 -8.47 -10.53 10.75
N ALA A 21 -7.41 -9.90 10.20
CA ALA A 21 -5.99 -10.21 10.27
C ALA A 21 -5.49 -11.55 9.70
N LEU A 22 -4.83 -11.51 8.53
CA LEU A 22 -3.46 -12.05 8.41
C LEU A 22 -2.68 -11.51 7.19
N LEU A 23 -1.42 -11.20 7.50
CA LEU A 23 -0.29 -10.76 6.70
C LEU A 23 0.13 -11.78 5.63
N ASP A 24 0.66 -11.32 4.50
CA ASP A 24 1.46 -12.19 3.64
C ASP A 24 2.89 -11.66 3.50
N TYR A 25 3.80 -12.26 4.27
CA TYR A 25 5.24 -12.11 4.16
C TYR A 25 5.71 -12.71 2.82
N ASN A 26 5.42 -11.99 1.74
CA ASN A 26 6.03 -12.28 0.46
C ASN A 26 7.48 -11.77 0.56
N LYS A 27 8.43 -12.71 0.66
CA LYS A 27 9.86 -12.35 0.62
C LYS A 27 10.18 -11.66 -0.70
N GLU A 28 9.63 -12.20 -1.79
CA GLU A 28 9.84 -11.77 -3.18
C GLU A 28 8.63 -12.20 -4.01
N GLY A 29 8.03 -11.31 -4.82
CA GLY A 29 7.01 -11.69 -5.82
C GLY A 29 5.87 -10.70 -6.02
N TYR A 30 4.75 -11.18 -6.58
CA TYR A 30 3.56 -10.39 -6.88
C TYR A 30 2.40 -10.77 -5.94
N LEU A 31 1.81 -9.78 -5.27
CA LEU A 31 0.66 -9.96 -4.39
C LEU A 31 -0.49 -9.02 -4.78
N LEU A 32 -1.68 -9.59 -4.94
CA LEU A 32 -2.93 -8.87 -5.17
C LEU A 32 -3.90 -9.09 -4.00
N VAL A 33 -4.35 -8.01 -3.39
CA VAL A 33 -5.29 -8.03 -2.25
C VAL A 33 -6.51 -7.16 -2.56
N SER A 34 -7.70 -7.71 -2.35
CA SER A 34 -8.97 -6.98 -2.39
C SER A 34 -9.76 -7.25 -1.12
N HIS A 35 -10.22 -6.20 -0.45
CA HIS A 35 -10.91 -6.31 0.84
C HIS A 35 -11.99 -5.23 1.00
N ASN A 36 -13.08 -5.59 1.69
CA ASN A 36 -14.26 -4.73 1.85
C ASN A 36 -14.71 -4.70 3.31
N GLY A 37 -14.56 -3.54 3.96
CA GLY A 37 -14.90 -3.32 5.36
C GLY A 37 -13.93 -3.98 6.34
N GLY A 38 -13.87 -3.50 7.59
CA GLY A 38 -13.07 -4.13 8.65
C GLY A 38 -11.58 -3.70 8.66
N TYR A 39 -10.70 -4.55 9.17
CA TYR A 39 -9.28 -4.26 9.35
C TYR A 39 -8.42 -5.17 8.45
N LEU A 40 -7.56 -4.58 7.62
CA LEU A 40 -6.60 -5.28 6.77
C LEU A 40 -5.16 -4.84 7.08
N LEU A 41 -4.26 -5.82 7.20
CA LEU A 41 -2.84 -5.62 7.36
C LEU A 41 -2.08 -6.36 6.25
N VAL A 42 -1.22 -5.64 5.53
CA VAL A 42 -0.37 -6.19 4.46
C VAL A 42 1.09 -5.80 4.71
N SER A 43 2.01 -6.75 4.55
CA SER A 43 3.45 -6.51 4.74
C SER A 43 4.27 -7.26 3.72
N SER A 44 5.17 -6.61 2.98
CA SER A 44 6.08 -7.27 2.03
C SER A 44 7.53 -6.84 2.25
N LYS A 45 8.49 -7.73 1.95
CA LYS A 45 9.91 -7.38 1.95
C LYS A 45 10.30 -6.81 0.59
N GLU A 46 10.11 -7.57 -0.47
CA GLU A 46 10.42 -7.17 -1.84
C GLU A 46 9.29 -7.58 -2.78
N GLY A 47 9.04 -6.77 -3.81
CA GLY A 47 8.21 -7.16 -4.95
C GLY A 47 7.17 -6.12 -5.38
N TYR A 48 6.08 -6.61 -5.95
CA TYR A 48 4.98 -5.80 -6.47
C TYR A 48 3.71 -6.09 -5.68
N LEU A 49 3.16 -5.08 -5.04
CA LEU A 49 1.97 -5.17 -4.21
C LEU A 49 0.86 -4.27 -4.76
N LEU A 50 -0.28 -4.88 -5.09
CA LEU A 50 -1.50 -4.19 -5.46
C LEU A 50 -2.58 -4.43 -4.39
N VAL A 51 -3.01 -3.38 -3.71
CA VAL A 51 -4.03 -3.43 -2.66
C VAL A 51 -5.23 -2.57 -3.04
N SER A 52 -6.41 -3.17 -2.99
CA SER A 52 -7.69 -2.46 -3.09
C SER A 52 -8.49 -2.67 -1.81
N HIS A 53 -8.86 -1.58 -1.16
CA HIS A 53 -9.57 -1.61 0.11
C HIS A 53 -10.76 -0.64 0.09
N ASN A 54 -11.93 -1.14 0.50
CA ASN A 54 -13.16 -0.36 0.52
C ASN A 54 -13.73 -0.30 1.94
N GLY A 55 -13.55 0.81 2.64
CA GLY A 55 -14.05 1.05 3.99
C GLY A 55 -13.27 0.31 5.09
N GLY A 56 -13.09 0.96 6.24
CA GLY A 56 -12.43 0.37 7.41
C GLY A 56 -11.00 0.88 7.63
N TYR A 57 -10.09 0.01 8.07
CA TYR A 57 -8.71 0.36 8.40
C TYR A 57 -7.74 -0.50 7.59
N LEU A 58 -6.89 0.14 6.79
CA LEU A 58 -5.82 -0.49 6.03
C LEU A 58 -4.46 -0.06 6.56
N LEU A 59 -3.63 -1.03 6.94
CA LEU A 59 -2.21 -0.86 7.21
C LEU A 59 -1.38 -1.61 6.16
N VAL A 60 -0.50 -0.90 5.46
CA VAL A 60 0.44 -1.48 4.51
C VAL A 60 1.88 -1.12 4.88
N SER A 61 2.75 -2.13 4.92
CA SER A 61 4.19 -1.97 5.07
C SER A 61 4.92 -2.64 3.91
N SER A 62 5.89 -1.96 3.31
CA SER A 62 6.76 -2.54 2.28
C SER A 62 8.18 -2.04 2.46
N LYS A 63 9.17 -2.92 2.34
CA LYS A 63 10.59 -2.51 2.42
C LYS A 63 11.09 -2.05 1.05
N GLU A 64 10.89 -2.84 0.01
CA GLU A 64 11.44 -2.56 -1.32
C GLU A 64 10.42 -2.93 -2.42
N GLY A 65 10.38 -2.15 -3.50
CA GLY A 65 9.67 -2.50 -4.73
C GLY A 65 8.57 -1.53 -5.13
N TYR A 66 7.46 -2.05 -5.63
CA TYR A 66 6.34 -1.27 -6.16
C TYR A 66 5.08 -1.52 -5.34
N LEU A 67 4.52 -0.46 -4.76
CA LEU A 67 3.28 -0.51 -4.00
C LEU A 67 2.23 0.39 -4.65
N LEU A 68 1.12 -0.23 -5.08
CA LEU A 68 -0.08 0.46 -5.54
C LEU A 68 -1.23 0.21 -4.57
N VAL A 69 -1.75 1.29 -3.97
CA VAL A 69 -2.89 1.25 -3.04
C VAL A 69 -4.05 2.07 -3.60
N SER A 70 -5.20 1.41 -3.75
CA SER A 70 -6.49 2.06 -3.98
C SER A 70 -7.35 1.94 -2.73
N HIS A 71 -7.69 3.07 -2.11
CA HIS A 71 -8.42 3.12 -0.85
C HIS A 71 -9.71 3.94 -0.96
N ASN A 72 -10.84 3.32 -0.69
CA ASN A 72 -12.14 3.98 -0.71
C ASN A 72 -12.74 4.05 0.70
N GLY A 73 -12.44 5.11 1.44
CA GLY A 73 -13.05 5.40 2.73
C GLY A 73 -12.44 4.68 3.93
N GLY A 74 -12.43 5.38 5.07
CA GLY A 74 -11.85 4.91 6.33
C GLY A 74 -10.45 5.47 6.60
N TYR A 75 -9.57 4.64 7.15
CA TYR A 75 -8.21 5.02 7.57
C TYR A 75 -7.16 4.19 6.81
N LEU A 76 -6.21 4.89 6.21
CA LEU A 76 -5.07 4.29 5.53
C LEU A 76 -3.77 4.72 6.19
N LEU A 77 -2.96 3.74 6.60
CA LEU A 77 -1.58 3.93 7.00
C LEU A 77 -0.65 3.15 6.06
N VAL A 78 0.27 3.86 5.42
CA VAL A 78 1.29 3.27 4.55
C VAL A 78 2.69 3.63 5.02
N SER A 79 3.54 2.62 5.18
CA SER A 79 4.98 2.78 5.34
C SER A 79 5.69 2.06 4.21
N HIS A 80 6.48 2.79 3.43
CA HIS A 80 7.23 2.23 2.31
C HIS A 80 8.66 2.75 2.36
N ASN A 81 9.65 1.85 2.44
CA ASN A 81 11.03 2.29 2.51
C ASN A 81 11.53 2.70 1.12
N GLU A 82 11.86 1.78 0.23
CA GLU A 82 12.47 2.10 -1.07
C GLU A 82 11.62 1.66 -2.27
N GLY A 83 11.55 2.52 -3.30
CA GLY A 83 11.00 2.17 -4.61
C GLY A 83 9.88 3.10 -5.06
N TYR A 84 8.76 2.55 -5.54
CA TYR A 84 7.65 3.32 -6.09
C TYR A 84 6.38 3.09 -5.27
N LEU A 85 5.87 4.16 -4.67
CA LEU A 85 4.58 4.16 -3.98
C LEU A 85 3.58 5.04 -4.72
N LEU A 86 2.48 4.42 -5.15
CA LEU A 86 1.31 5.09 -5.68
C LEU A 86 0.10 4.85 -4.77
N VAL A 87 -0.45 5.94 -4.23
CA VAL A 87 -1.67 5.91 -3.41
C VAL A 87 -2.76 6.74 -4.06
N SER A 88 -3.92 6.14 -4.26
CA SER A 88 -5.12 6.83 -4.70
C SER A 88 -6.22 6.61 -3.67
N SER A 89 -6.84 7.70 -3.22
CA SER A 89 -8.00 7.63 -2.32
C SER A 89 -9.13 8.57 -2.70
N LYS A 90 -10.36 8.07 -2.53
CA LYS A 90 -11.58 8.87 -2.72
C LYS A 90 -11.91 9.70 -1.48
N GLU A 91 -11.83 9.09 -0.30
CA GLU A 91 -12.16 9.73 0.97
C GLU A 91 -11.40 9.06 2.12
N GLY A 92 -11.21 9.78 3.22
CA GLY A 92 -10.75 9.22 4.48
C GLY A 92 -9.57 9.96 5.12
N TYR A 93 -8.90 9.27 6.05
CA TYR A 93 -7.70 9.75 6.73
C TYR A 93 -6.50 8.93 6.24
N LEU A 94 -5.53 9.62 5.64
CA LEU A 94 -4.34 9.02 5.03
C LEU A 94 -3.10 9.49 5.77
N LEU A 95 -2.31 8.54 6.26
CA LEU A 95 -0.97 8.76 6.78
C LEU A 95 0.02 7.93 5.94
N ILE A 96 0.93 8.61 5.27
CA ILE A 96 1.88 8.00 4.34
C ILE A 96 3.29 8.40 4.76
N SER A 97 4.14 7.39 4.95
CA SER A 97 5.58 7.56 5.17
C SER A 97 6.34 6.85 4.05
N HIS A 98 7.24 7.58 3.38
CA HIS A 98 8.05 7.06 2.29
C HIS A 98 9.52 7.47 2.45
N ASN A 99 10.47 6.53 2.31
CA ASN A 99 11.89 6.77 2.56
C ASN A 99 12.78 6.37 1.36
N GLY A 100 12.63 7.09 0.24
CA GLY A 100 13.47 6.93 -0.94
C GLY A 100 12.73 6.39 -2.16
N GLY A 101 12.89 7.06 -3.30
CA GLY A 101 12.31 6.64 -4.58
C GLY A 101 11.24 7.60 -5.07
N TYR A 102 10.10 7.09 -5.54
CA TYR A 102 9.03 7.91 -6.11
C TYR A 102 7.73 7.71 -5.33
N LEU A 103 7.22 8.79 -4.75
CA LEU A 103 5.91 8.84 -4.12
C LEU A 103 4.94 9.69 -4.95
N LEU A 104 3.85 9.06 -5.38
CA LEU A 104 2.68 9.73 -5.94
C LEU A 104 1.46 9.47 -5.07
N VAL A 105 0.84 10.56 -4.59
CA VAL A 105 -0.39 10.48 -3.80
C VAL A 105 -1.47 11.35 -4.43
N SER A 106 -2.65 10.77 -4.61
CA SER A 106 -3.86 11.49 -5.00
C SER A 106 -4.96 11.23 -3.99
N SER A 107 -5.54 12.27 -3.42
CA SER A 107 -6.73 12.19 -2.57
C SER A 107 -7.81 13.15 -3.04
N LYS A 108 -9.05 12.69 -3.12
CA LYS A 108 -10.19 13.56 -3.47
C LYS A 108 -10.71 14.31 -2.25
N GLU A 109 -11.02 13.62 -1.15
CA GLU A 109 -11.59 14.20 0.06
C GLU A 109 -10.89 13.67 1.34
N GLY A 110 -10.79 14.51 2.37
CA GLY A 110 -10.38 14.10 3.72
C GLY A 110 -9.05 14.67 4.20
N TYR A 111 -8.32 13.90 5.02
CA TYR A 111 -7.06 14.34 5.61
C TYR A 111 -5.91 13.54 5.03
N LEU A 112 -4.86 14.23 4.57
CA LEU A 112 -3.67 13.62 4.01
C LEU A 112 -2.42 14.18 4.71
N LEU A 113 -1.73 13.31 5.43
CA LEU A 113 -0.40 13.55 5.97
C LEU A 113 0.61 12.69 5.21
N VAL A 114 1.58 13.34 4.58
CA VAL A 114 2.68 12.70 3.87
C VAL A 114 4.00 13.09 4.53
N SER A 115 4.80 12.10 4.88
CA SER A 115 6.22 12.26 5.23
C SER A 115 7.05 11.60 4.14
N HIS A 116 7.92 12.35 3.50
CA HIS A 116 8.73 11.86 2.38
C HIS A 116 10.19 12.25 2.51
N ASN A 117 11.06 11.25 2.67
CA ASN A 117 12.50 11.45 2.74
C ASN A 117 13.20 10.90 1.49
N GLY A 118 13.73 11.79 0.66
CA GLY A 118 14.58 11.46 -0.49
C GLY A 118 13.83 10.96 -1.73
N GLY A 119 14.28 11.38 -2.92
CA GLY A 119 13.65 11.04 -4.19
C GLY A 119 12.59 12.04 -4.65
N TYR A 120 11.56 11.58 -5.36
CA TYR A 120 10.55 12.44 -5.98
C TYR A 120 9.19 12.29 -5.29
N LEU A 121 8.60 13.45 -4.97
CA LEU A 121 7.28 13.54 -4.37
C LEU A 121 6.33 14.31 -5.29
N LEU A 122 5.17 13.72 -5.58
CA LEU A 122 4.03 14.42 -6.15
C LEU A 122 2.79 14.13 -5.33
N VAL A 123 2.13 15.18 -4.83
CA VAL A 123 0.90 15.08 -4.06
C VAL A 123 -0.17 15.97 -4.69
N SER A 124 -1.35 15.40 -4.86
CA SER A 124 -2.55 16.10 -5.29
C SER A 124 -3.67 15.84 -4.29
N SER A 125 -4.26 16.90 -3.74
CA SER A 125 -5.45 16.84 -2.89
C SER A 125 -6.48 17.83 -3.42
N LYS A 126 -7.74 17.40 -3.57
CA LYS A 126 -8.81 18.26 -4.08
C LYS A 126 -9.53 18.99 -2.95
N GLU A 127 -10.00 18.25 -1.95
CA GLU A 127 -10.79 18.78 -0.83
C GLU A 127 -10.28 18.21 0.51
N GLY A 128 -10.20 19.07 1.53
CA GLY A 128 -9.76 18.69 2.87
C GLY A 128 -8.36 19.22 3.23
N TYR A 129 -7.68 18.54 4.14
CA TYR A 129 -6.40 19.01 4.70
C TYR A 129 -5.24 18.21 4.14
N LEU A 130 -4.21 18.93 3.70
CA LEU A 130 -2.94 18.37 3.24
C LEU A 130 -1.80 18.92 4.10
N LEU A 131 -1.00 18.02 4.66
CA LEU A 131 0.28 18.33 5.27
C LEU A 131 1.36 17.42 4.64
N VAL A 132 2.44 18.05 4.18
CA VAL A 132 3.62 17.38 3.63
C VAL A 132 4.83 17.75 4.48
N LEU A 133 5.57 16.73 4.91
CA LEU A 133 6.82 16.79 5.67
C LEU A 133 7.93 16.12 4.87
#